data_AF-A0A8H5MHL4-F1
#
_entry.id   AF-A0A8H5MHL4-F1
#
_cell.length_a   1.000
_cell.length_b   1.000
_cell.length_c   1.000
_cell.angle_alpha   90.00
_cell.angle_beta   90.00
_cell.angle_gamma   90.00
#
_symmetry.space_group_name_H-M   'P 1'
#
loop_
_entity.id
_entity.type
_entity.pdbx_description
1 polymer ?
#
loop_
_entity_poly.entity_id
_entity_poly.type
_entity_poly.pdbx_seq_one_letter_code
_entity_poly.pdbx_strand_id
1 'polypeptide(L)'
;MSRRSLRNAQVPPSAPATSKRKSDLVAAESDINKLLKLPKSKLTTKHLPDIINPSSWEIISSESRSRLSQFLPPTAFADYQKTLDPDHPSRVRQHHPQPSPGSHYPDLVLPVLFTDPHFLAAARTFQDHLYSGWLKDEFKANVSTYQEGIRNGSLAAPWKDEEWDRDHPRHDLLVVSPAKSRKSSKASTADLRLVVQVGDIISYRHNFAANNVLVEKDVLVHSINTDRSITVLMESGTVQHLPQYLLIPGPPDPVPPIQGMDVSSPGMLETGILDLDGRVERAKRPNGNAWKAFTVYRRRDDSWIDNNKGGRQQSGTLHYLRSTIH
;
A
#
# COMPACT_ATOMS: atom_id res chain seq x y z
N MET A 1 44.40 9.10 -99.40
CA MET A 1 44.92 8.42 -98.19
C MET A 1 44.54 9.22 -96.96
N SER A 2 43.91 8.57 -95.97
CA SER A 2 43.89 8.87 -94.53
C SER A 2 43.42 10.26 -94.04
N ARG A 3 42.65 10.42 -92.95
CA ARG A 3 41.93 9.54 -92.01
C ARG A 3 40.99 10.48 -91.23
N ARG A 4 39.70 10.09 -91.11
CA ARG A 4 38.74 10.66 -90.14
C ARG A 4 39.29 10.48 -88.72
N SER A 5 39.28 11.55 -87.92
CA SER A 5 39.50 11.48 -86.47
C SER A 5 38.19 11.80 -85.76
N LEU A 6 37.62 10.78 -85.11
CA LEU A 6 36.46 10.85 -84.24
C LEU A 6 36.93 11.35 -82.87
N ARG A 7 36.40 12.48 -82.41
CA ARG A 7 36.55 12.94 -81.03
C ARG A 7 35.62 12.11 -80.13
N ASN A 8 36.23 11.36 -79.23
CA ASN A 8 35.58 10.63 -78.15
C ASN A 8 34.87 11.60 -77.19
N ALA A 9 33.59 11.34 -76.92
CA ALA A 9 32.85 11.93 -75.82
C ALA A 9 33.25 11.24 -74.52
N GLN A 10 33.78 12.01 -73.57
CA GLN A 10 34.18 11.52 -72.24
C GLN A 10 33.00 11.72 -71.29
N VAL A 11 32.37 10.60 -70.90
CA VAL A 11 31.33 10.54 -69.87
C VAL A 11 32.01 10.72 -68.49
N PRO A 12 31.53 11.62 -67.62
CA PRO A 12 32.06 11.73 -66.27
C PRO A 12 31.60 10.54 -65.40
N PRO A 13 32.46 10.01 -64.51
CA PRO A 13 32.11 8.89 -63.66
C PRO A 13 31.03 9.30 -62.65
N SER A 14 29.96 8.51 -62.60
CA SER A 14 28.93 8.60 -61.56
C SER A 14 29.53 8.25 -60.21
N ALA A 15 29.50 9.21 -59.28
CA ALA A 15 29.83 8.96 -57.89
C ALA A 15 28.71 8.13 -57.23
N PRO A 16 29.03 7.13 -56.38
CA PRO A 16 28.02 6.34 -55.69
C PRO A 16 27.35 7.19 -54.60
N ALA A 17 26.07 7.52 -54.82
CA ALA A 17 25.21 8.15 -53.82
C ALA A 17 24.71 7.10 -52.82
N THR A 18 25.57 6.63 -51.93
CA THR A 18 25.22 5.64 -50.89
C THR A 18 25.84 6.00 -49.53
N SER A 19 25.39 7.08 -48.90
CA SER A 19 25.64 7.27 -47.45
C SER A 19 24.59 8.06 -46.66
N LYS A 20 23.65 8.76 -47.30
CA LYS A 20 22.68 9.62 -46.58
C LYS A 20 21.60 8.87 -45.77
N ARG A 21 21.23 7.64 -46.14
CA ARG A 21 20.17 6.91 -45.41
C ARG A 21 20.55 6.51 -43.98
N LYS A 22 21.83 6.35 -43.68
CA LYS A 22 22.26 5.86 -42.35
C LYS A 22 22.33 6.98 -41.32
N SER A 23 22.63 8.21 -41.73
CA SER A 23 22.64 9.38 -40.83
C SER A 23 21.23 9.81 -40.41
N ASP A 24 20.25 9.72 -41.31
CA ASP A 24 18.87 10.13 -41.02
C ASP A 24 18.17 9.19 -40.01
N LEU A 25 18.47 7.89 -40.05
CA LEU A 25 17.97 6.91 -39.08
C LEU A 25 18.53 7.15 -37.68
N VAL A 26 19.82 7.45 -37.56
CA VAL A 26 20.48 7.74 -36.27
C VAL A 26 19.93 9.04 -35.65
N ALA A 27 19.61 10.04 -36.46
CA ALA A 27 18.95 11.26 -36.00
C ALA A 27 17.53 10.97 -35.49
N ALA A 28 16.75 10.15 -36.22
CA ALA A 28 15.41 9.76 -35.81
C ALA A 28 15.39 8.93 -34.51
N GLU A 29 16.33 8.00 -34.33
CA GLU A 29 16.47 7.23 -33.08
C GLU A 29 16.86 8.12 -31.89
N SER A 30 17.73 9.11 -32.10
CA SER A 30 18.07 10.10 -31.07
C SER A 30 16.83 10.89 -30.65
N ASP A 31 15.99 11.27 -31.59
CA ASP A 31 14.78 12.04 -31.31
C ASP A 31 13.67 11.22 -30.64
N ILE A 32 13.52 9.93 -30.99
CA ILE A 32 12.62 9.01 -30.28
C ILE A 32 13.08 8.82 -28.83
N ASN A 33 14.37 8.62 -28.60
CA ASN A 33 14.92 8.47 -27.25
C ASN A 33 14.70 9.73 -26.40
N LYS A 34 14.90 10.91 -26.99
CA LYS A 34 14.56 12.18 -26.31
C LYS A 34 13.08 12.25 -25.98
N LEU A 35 12.21 11.82 -26.88
CA LEU A 35 10.77 11.87 -26.71
C LEU A 35 10.25 10.89 -25.63
N LEU A 36 10.87 9.72 -25.50
CA LEU A 36 10.45 8.65 -24.58
C LEU A 36 11.18 8.64 -23.23
N LYS A 37 12.27 9.40 -23.06
CA LYS A 37 13.05 9.40 -21.81
C LYS A 37 13.15 10.76 -21.12
N LEU A 38 12.96 11.88 -21.83
CA LEU A 38 13.12 13.19 -21.23
C LEU A 38 11.84 13.68 -20.53
N PRO A 39 11.94 14.14 -19.27
CA PRO A 39 10.83 14.79 -18.54
C PRO A 39 10.17 15.95 -19.28
N LYS A 40 10.97 16.69 -20.05
CA LYS A 40 10.53 17.86 -20.82
C LYS A 40 10.08 17.50 -22.25
N SER A 41 9.86 16.22 -22.52
CA SER A 41 9.35 15.77 -23.81
C SER A 41 7.96 16.34 -24.10
N LYS A 42 7.65 16.61 -25.36
CA LYS A 42 6.29 17.01 -25.79
C LYS A 42 5.24 15.96 -25.45
N LEU A 43 5.65 14.71 -25.21
CA LEU A 43 4.76 13.62 -24.86
C LEU A 43 4.17 13.78 -23.46
N THR A 44 4.78 14.54 -22.55
CA THR A 44 4.20 14.80 -21.21
C THR A 44 3.07 15.82 -21.25
N THR A 45 3.03 16.67 -22.28
CA THR A 45 2.00 17.72 -22.43
C THR A 45 0.83 17.33 -23.32
N LYS A 46 0.98 16.32 -24.18
CA LYS A 46 -0.08 15.87 -25.10
C LYS A 46 -0.94 14.81 -24.44
N HIS A 47 -2.23 14.78 -24.71
CA HIS A 47 -3.09 13.71 -24.22
C HIS A 47 -2.79 12.41 -25.01
N LEU A 48 -2.23 11.40 -24.34
CA LEU A 48 -1.78 10.15 -24.98
C LEU A 48 -2.91 9.38 -25.71
N PRO A 49 -4.14 9.31 -25.17
CA PRO A 49 -5.27 8.67 -25.85
C PRO A 49 -5.64 9.32 -27.19
N ASP A 50 -5.30 10.59 -27.41
CA ASP A 50 -5.53 11.25 -28.69
C ASP A 50 -4.50 10.79 -29.75
N ILE A 51 -3.35 10.27 -29.29
CA ILE A 51 -2.27 9.75 -30.13
C ILE A 51 -2.43 8.25 -30.36
N ILE A 52 -2.75 7.50 -29.31
CA ILE A 52 -2.90 6.03 -29.33
C ILE A 52 -4.39 5.70 -29.27
N ASN A 53 -4.99 5.62 -30.45
CA ASN A 53 -6.42 5.39 -30.67
C ASN A 53 -6.65 4.37 -31.82
N PRO A 54 -7.89 3.93 -32.07
CA PRO A 54 -8.18 2.95 -33.11
C PRO A 54 -7.68 3.38 -34.50
N SER A 55 -7.83 4.66 -34.86
CA SER A 55 -7.37 5.17 -36.16
C SER A 55 -5.85 5.10 -36.30
N SER A 56 -5.09 5.42 -35.24
CA SER A 56 -3.63 5.29 -35.23
C SER A 56 -3.17 3.83 -35.32
N TRP A 57 -3.96 2.89 -34.78
CA TRP A 57 -3.69 1.46 -34.85
C TRP A 57 -3.90 0.91 -36.27
N GLU A 58 -4.89 1.40 -37.01
CA GLU A 58 -5.11 0.99 -38.40
C GLU A 58 -4.00 1.45 -39.34
N ILE A 59 -3.34 2.57 -39.03
CA ILE A 59 -2.27 3.15 -39.85
C ILE A 59 -0.96 2.35 -39.75
N ILE A 60 -0.71 1.63 -38.66
CA ILE A 60 0.53 0.87 -38.48
C ILE A 60 0.54 -0.44 -39.30
N SER A 61 1.73 -0.85 -39.73
CA SER A 61 1.90 -2.05 -40.55
C SER A 61 1.38 -3.31 -39.86
N SER A 62 0.90 -4.29 -40.65
CA SER A 62 0.42 -5.56 -40.11
C SER A 62 1.47 -6.28 -39.27
N GLU A 63 2.75 -6.24 -39.68
CA GLU A 63 3.87 -6.77 -38.90
C GLU A 63 4.00 -6.07 -37.54
N SER A 64 3.85 -4.75 -37.48
CA SER A 64 3.93 -3.99 -36.23
C SER A 64 2.74 -4.29 -35.33
N ARG A 65 1.52 -4.39 -35.89
CA ARG A 65 0.33 -4.81 -35.15
C ARG A 65 0.52 -6.21 -34.55
N SER A 66 0.98 -7.18 -35.34
CA SER A 66 1.26 -8.54 -34.87
C SER A 66 2.25 -8.55 -33.71
N ARG A 67 3.31 -7.72 -33.75
CA ARG A 67 4.26 -7.59 -32.64
C ARG A 67 3.65 -6.92 -31.42
N LEU A 68 2.91 -5.83 -31.60
CA LEU A 68 2.28 -5.11 -30.49
C LEU A 68 1.19 -5.94 -29.80
N SER A 69 0.45 -6.76 -30.54
CA SER A 69 -0.55 -7.68 -29.99
C SER A 69 0.03 -8.67 -28.98
N GLN A 70 1.32 -9.01 -29.07
CA GLN A 70 1.97 -9.90 -28.09
C GLN A 70 2.12 -9.25 -26.70
N PHE A 71 2.03 -7.92 -26.61
CA PHE A 71 2.13 -7.16 -25.36
C PHE A 71 0.78 -6.73 -24.80
N LEU A 72 -0.32 -6.96 -25.53
CA LEU A 72 -1.65 -6.63 -25.06
C LEU A 72 -2.16 -7.73 -24.11
N PRO A 73 -2.96 -7.38 -23.09
CA PRO A 73 -3.58 -8.38 -22.25
C PRO A 73 -4.54 -9.24 -23.08
N PRO A 74 -4.75 -10.53 -22.73
CA PRO A 74 -5.67 -11.39 -23.46
C PRO A 74 -7.09 -10.82 -23.59
N THR A 75 -7.55 -10.04 -22.61
CA THR A 75 -8.86 -9.37 -22.61
C THR A 75 -9.01 -8.28 -23.68
N ALA A 76 -7.93 -7.87 -24.34
CA ALA A 76 -7.96 -6.91 -25.43
C ALA A 76 -8.54 -7.47 -26.74
N PHE A 77 -8.66 -8.79 -26.85
CA PHE A 77 -9.06 -9.48 -28.06
C PHE A 77 -10.50 -9.98 -27.99
N ALA A 78 -11.21 -9.91 -29.12
CA ALA A 78 -12.61 -10.33 -29.23
C ALA A 78 -12.81 -11.84 -29.00
N ASP A 79 -11.77 -12.65 -29.19
CA ASP A 79 -11.77 -14.10 -29.01
C ASP A 79 -11.44 -14.54 -27.58
N TYR A 80 -11.23 -13.60 -26.66
CA TYR A 80 -10.94 -13.91 -25.27
C TYR A 80 -12.08 -14.67 -24.59
N GLN A 81 -11.75 -15.85 -24.05
CA GLN A 81 -12.64 -16.62 -23.20
C GLN A 81 -12.10 -16.63 -21.77
N LYS A 82 -12.94 -16.22 -20.81
CA LYS A 82 -12.59 -16.25 -19.39
C LYS A 82 -12.43 -17.71 -18.94
N THR A 83 -11.20 -18.16 -18.82
CA THR A 83 -10.89 -19.47 -18.25
C THR A 83 -10.78 -19.35 -16.73
N LEU A 84 -11.48 -20.21 -16.00
CA LEU A 84 -11.22 -20.40 -14.58
C LEU A 84 -9.90 -21.15 -14.39
N ASP A 85 -9.21 -20.86 -13.29
CA ASP A 85 -8.00 -21.56 -12.90
C ASP A 85 -8.24 -23.08 -12.84
N PRO A 86 -7.25 -23.92 -13.22
CA PRO A 86 -7.42 -25.35 -13.20
C PRO A 86 -7.91 -25.93 -11.88
N ASP A 87 -7.52 -25.33 -10.76
CA ASP A 87 -7.84 -25.79 -9.41
C ASP A 87 -9.09 -25.09 -8.82
N HIS A 88 -9.78 -24.26 -9.60
CA HIS A 88 -10.96 -23.54 -9.13
C HIS A 88 -12.17 -24.48 -8.92
N PRO A 89 -12.83 -24.48 -7.74
CA PRO A 89 -13.89 -25.45 -7.40
C PRO A 89 -15.13 -25.35 -8.30
N SER A 90 -15.40 -24.17 -8.87
CA SER A 90 -16.50 -23.96 -9.83
C SER A 90 -16.16 -24.36 -11.27
N ARG A 91 -14.99 -24.93 -11.54
CA ARG A 91 -14.61 -25.41 -12.87
C ARG A 91 -15.44 -26.65 -13.21
N VAL A 92 -16.61 -26.43 -13.81
CA VAL A 92 -17.36 -27.51 -14.47
C VAL A 92 -16.40 -28.10 -15.51
N ARG A 93 -16.15 -29.42 -15.45
CA ARG A 93 -15.25 -30.16 -16.35
C ARG A 93 -15.76 -30.09 -17.81
N GLN A 94 -15.62 -28.95 -18.45
CA GLN A 94 -15.84 -28.79 -19.88
C GLN A 94 -14.50 -29.07 -20.56
N HIS A 95 -14.42 -30.22 -21.24
CA HIS A 95 -13.33 -30.59 -22.13
C HIS A 95 -13.40 -29.73 -23.39
N HIS A 96 -13.07 -28.44 -23.26
CA HIS A 96 -12.79 -27.61 -24.42
C HIS A 96 -11.28 -27.54 -24.61
N PRO A 97 -10.77 -27.86 -25.82
CA PRO A 97 -9.36 -27.71 -26.13
C PRO A 97 -9.01 -26.23 -25.96
N GLN A 98 -8.17 -25.96 -24.95
CA GLN A 98 -7.70 -24.62 -24.65
C GLN A 98 -6.90 -24.12 -25.87
N PRO A 99 -7.27 -22.99 -26.50
CA PRO A 99 -6.46 -22.43 -27.57
C PRO A 99 -5.07 -22.12 -27.02
N SER A 100 -4.04 -22.50 -27.79
CA SER A 100 -2.65 -22.25 -27.44
C SER A 100 -2.46 -20.75 -27.14
N PRO A 101 -1.80 -20.38 -26.03
CA PRO A 101 -1.67 -18.98 -25.58
C PRO A 101 -0.73 -18.11 -26.45
N GLY A 102 -0.79 -18.23 -27.79
CA GLY A 102 0.14 -17.57 -28.70
C GLY A 102 -0.39 -17.15 -30.07
N SER A 103 -1.65 -17.38 -30.41
CA SER A 103 -2.22 -16.92 -31.70
C SER A 103 -3.25 -15.81 -31.52
N HIS A 104 -2.87 -14.71 -30.87
CA HIS A 104 -3.70 -13.52 -30.91
C HIS A 104 -3.60 -12.85 -32.29
N TYR A 105 -4.72 -12.79 -33.00
CA TYR A 105 -4.75 -12.12 -34.30
C TYR A 105 -4.87 -10.61 -34.10
N PRO A 106 -4.01 -9.79 -34.74
CA PRO A 106 -4.02 -8.33 -34.59
C PRO A 106 -5.33 -7.67 -35.05
N ASP A 107 -6.06 -8.33 -35.94
CA ASP A 107 -7.35 -7.83 -36.45
C ASP A 107 -8.51 -8.06 -35.47
N LEU A 108 -8.29 -8.77 -34.36
CA LEU A 108 -9.28 -9.02 -33.32
C LEU A 108 -9.17 -8.06 -32.11
N VAL A 109 -8.27 -7.08 -32.16
CA VAL A 109 -8.14 -6.07 -31.11
C VAL A 109 -9.42 -5.23 -31.04
N LEU A 110 -10.06 -5.20 -29.87
CA LEU A 110 -11.31 -4.47 -29.67
C LEU A 110 -11.05 -2.95 -29.68
N PRO A 111 -11.79 -2.14 -30.48
CA PRO A 111 -11.65 -0.69 -30.46
C PRO A 111 -11.90 -0.06 -29.09
N VAL A 112 -12.74 -0.70 -28.26
CA VAL A 112 -13.09 -0.28 -26.90
C VAL A 112 -11.86 -0.28 -25.97
N LEU A 113 -10.82 -1.06 -26.29
CA LEU A 113 -9.56 -1.09 -25.53
C LEU A 113 -8.96 0.30 -25.36
N PHE A 114 -8.97 1.13 -26.41
CA PHE A 114 -8.36 2.46 -26.39
C PHE A 114 -9.15 3.47 -25.52
N THR A 115 -10.39 3.12 -25.18
CA THR A 115 -11.26 3.89 -24.26
C THR A 115 -11.41 3.24 -22.89
N ASP A 116 -10.77 2.09 -22.66
CA ASP A 116 -10.87 1.36 -21.41
C ASP A 116 -10.25 2.16 -20.25
N PRO A 117 -10.90 2.24 -19.07
CA PRO A 117 -10.37 2.98 -17.93
C PRO A 117 -8.97 2.53 -17.50
N HIS A 118 -8.63 1.24 -17.60
CA HIS A 118 -7.30 0.74 -17.25
C HIS A 118 -6.25 1.16 -18.28
N PHE A 119 -6.59 1.14 -19.57
CA PHE A 119 -5.69 1.66 -20.61
C PHE A 119 -5.43 3.16 -20.42
N LEU A 120 -6.48 3.95 -20.19
CA LEU A 120 -6.37 5.40 -19.95
C LEU A 120 -5.55 5.71 -18.69
N ALA A 121 -5.76 4.93 -17.61
CA ALA A 121 -4.96 5.06 -16.40
C ALA A 121 -3.49 4.71 -16.64
N ALA A 122 -3.20 3.61 -17.34
CA ALA A 122 -1.84 3.21 -17.68
C ALA A 122 -1.12 4.26 -18.56
N ALA A 123 -1.83 4.86 -19.52
CA ALA A 123 -1.30 5.94 -20.35
C ALA A 123 -0.92 7.17 -19.51
N ARG A 124 -1.76 7.59 -18.56
CA ARG A 124 -1.46 8.70 -17.64
C ARG A 124 -0.28 8.38 -16.73
N THR A 125 -0.28 7.19 -16.12
CA THR A 125 0.83 6.72 -15.28
C THR A 125 2.15 6.71 -16.05
N PHE A 126 2.14 6.30 -17.32
CA PHE A 126 3.32 6.39 -18.18
C PHE A 126 3.80 7.84 -18.36
N GLN A 127 2.90 8.79 -18.58
CA GLN A 127 3.25 10.21 -18.68
C GLN A 127 3.81 10.78 -17.37
N ASP A 128 3.24 10.38 -16.23
CA ASP A 128 3.73 10.76 -14.91
C ASP A 128 5.12 10.19 -14.64
N HIS A 129 5.37 8.93 -15.03
CA HIS A 129 6.68 8.29 -14.97
C HIS A 129 7.70 8.98 -15.89
N LEU A 130 7.27 9.41 -17.08
CA LEU A 130 8.12 10.19 -17.98
C LEU A 130 8.46 11.55 -17.37
N TYR A 131 7.47 12.28 -16.84
CA TYR A 131 7.63 13.59 -16.23
C TYR A 131 8.50 13.56 -14.96
N SER A 132 8.33 12.55 -14.11
CA SER A 132 9.17 12.35 -12.92
C SER A 132 10.60 11.91 -13.26
N GLY A 133 10.89 11.55 -14.50
CA GLY A 133 12.20 11.08 -14.94
C GLY A 133 12.49 9.63 -14.58
N TRP A 134 11.46 8.84 -14.26
CA TRP A 134 11.57 7.41 -13.93
C TRP A 134 12.12 6.57 -15.09
N LEU A 135 11.92 7.04 -16.33
CA LEU A 135 12.39 6.38 -17.54
C LEU A 135 13.84 6.73 -17.95
N LYS A 136 14.54 7.59 -17.19
CA LYS A 136 15.96 7.91 -17.43
C LYS A 136 16.83 6.68 -17.21
N ASP A 137 17.92 6.60 -18.00
CA ASP A 137 18.88 5.49 -17.89
C ASP A 137 19.59 5.47 -16.53
N GLU A 138 19.82 6.64 -15.92
CA GLU A 138 20.32 6.77 -14.54
C GLU A 138 19.43 6.07 -13.51
N PHE A 139 18.10 6.26 -13.62
CA PHE A 139 17.16 5.64 -12.70
C PHE A 139 17.11 4.11 -12.89
N LYS A 140 17.12 3.65 -14.15
CA LYS A 140 17.19 2.21 -14.46
C LYS A 140 18.47 1.56 -13.95
N ALA A 141 19.61 2.24 -14.06
CA ALA A 141 20.88 1.76 -13.51
C ALA A 141 20.78 1.60 -11.98
N ASN A 142 20.25 2.61 -11.28
CA ASN A 142 20.05 2.56 -9.83
C ASN A 142 19.11 1.41 -9.42
N VAL A 143 18.00 1.19 -10.13
CA VAL A 143 17.09 0.07 -9.86
C VAL A 143 17.76 -1.27 -10.10
N SER A 144 18.55 -1.41 -11.17
CA SER A 144 19.30 -2.64 -11.46
C SER A 144 20.33 -2.94 -10.38
N THR A 145 21.12 -1.95 -9.97
CA THR A 145 22.10 -2.09 -8.87
C THR A 145 21.40 -2.47 -7.56
N TYR A 146 20.24 -1.88 -7.28
CA TYR A 146 19.45 -2.22 -6.10
C TYR A 146 18.91 -3.66 -6.15
N GLN A 147 18.33 -4.08 -7.27
CA GLN A 147 17.84 -5.45 -7.46
C GLN A 147 18.97 -6.48 -7.37
N GLU A 148 20.15 -6.17 -7.92
CA GLU A 148 21.34 -7.01 -7.81
C GLU A 148 21.85 -7.07 -6.37
N GLY A 149 21.83 -5.95 -5.64
CA GLY A 149 22.15 -5.93 -4.22
C GLY A 149 21.21 -6.78 -3.37
N ILE A 150 19.90 -6.79 -3.67
CA ILE A 150 18.92 -7.69 -3.04
C ILE A 150 19.23 -9.14 -3.36
N ARG A 151 19.47 -9.47 -4.63
CA ARG A 151 19.78 -10.84 -5.05
C ARG A 151 21.05 -11.37 -4.40
N ASN A 152 22.05 -10.51 -4.24
CA ASN A 152 23.34 -10.85 -3.64
C ASN A 152 23.32 -10.73 -2.10
N GLY A 153 22.21 -10.33 -1.48
CA GLY A 153 22.07 -10.15 -0.03
C GLY A 153 22.88 -8.99 0.56
N SER A 154 23.48 -8.15 -0.27
CA SER A 154 24.28 -6.98 0.14
C SER A 154 23.42 -5.76 0.46
N LEU A 155 22.28 -5.64 -0.23
CA LEU A 155 21.26 -4.63 0.05
C LEU A 155 19.98 -5.34 0.48
N ALA A 156 19.55 -5.13 1.71
CA ALA A 156 18.17 -5.39 2.06
C ALA A 156 17.35 -4.15 1.68
N ALA A 157 16.22 -4.36 1.01
CA ALA A 157 15.17 -3.36 1.10
C ALA A 157 14.84 -3.27 2.59
N PRO A 158 15.01 -2.10 3.25
CA PRO A 158 14.62 -1.97 4.64
C PRO A 158 13.16 -2.43 4.67
N TRP A 159 12.90 -3.46 5.45
CA TRP A 159 11.57 -4.05 5.43
C TRP A 159 10.58 -2.95 5.78
N LYS A 160 9.36 -3.04 5.26
CA LYS A 160 8.31 -2.04 5.55
C LYS A 160 8.21 -1.76 7.06
N ASP A 161 8.49 -2.77 7.88
CA ASP A 161 8.52 -2.70 9.34
C ASP A 161 9.76 -1.98 9.91
N GLU A 162 10.93 -2.03 9.26
CA GLU A 162 12.13 -1.31 9.67
C GLU A 162 12.05 0.18 9.34
N GLU A 163 11.53 0.53 8.15
CA GLU A 163 11.25 1.94 7.83
C GLU A 163 10.11 2.47 8.69
N TRP A 164 9.09 1.66 8.94
CA TRP A 164 8.04 1.99 9.89
C TRP A 164 8.60 2.19 11.29
N ASP A 165 9.46 1.31 11.80
CA ASP A 165 10.10 1.45 13.11
C ASP A 165 11.10 2.63 13.14
N ARG A 166 11.64 3.08 12.00
CA ARG A 166 12.47 4.30 11.90
C ARG A 166 11.64 5.58 11.95
N ASP A 167 10.52 5.61 11.21
CA ASP A 167 9.64 6.78 11.10
C ASP A 167 8.62 6.85 12.25
N HIS A 168 8.36 5.70 12.86
CA HIS A 168 7.65 5.49 14.11
C HIS A 168 8.63 4.82 15.05
N PRO A 169 9.70 5.53 15.48
CA PRO A 169 10.58 5.02 16.52
C PRO A 169 9.67 4.52 17.62
N ARG A 170 9.68 3.20 17.82
CA ARG A 170 9.16 2.63 19.06
C ARG A 170 9.82 3.50 20.10
N HIS A 171 9.04 4.18 20.91
CA HIS A 171 9.51 5.21 21.82
C HIS A 171 10.40 4.62 22.95
N ASP A 172 11.20 3.59 22.68
CA ASP A 172 12.57 3.53 23.15
C ASP A 172 13.28 4.75 22.54
N LEU A 173 13.71 5.73 23.32
CA LEU A 173 15.08 5.88 23.78
C LEU A 173 15.09 7.23 24.54
N LEU A 174 15.72 7.38 25.70
CA LEU A 174 17.17 7.58 25.81
C LEU A 174 17.79 8.44 24.70
N VAL A 175 17.17 9.57 24.33
CA VAL A 175 17.92 10.73 23.83
C VAL A 175 17.26 11.99 24.39
N VAL A 176 17.88 12.54 25.43
CA VAL A 176 17.59 13.88 25.94
C VAL A 176 18.11 14.88 24.91
N SER A 177 17.21 15.54 24.19
CA SER A 177 17.50 16.81 23.53
C SER A 177 16.31 17.75 23.64
N PRO A 178 16.50 19.01 24.05
CA PRO A 178 15.41 19.90 24.42
C PRO A 178 14.93 20.65 23.18
N ALA A 179 13.77 20.31 22.64
CA ALA A 179 13.16 21.14 21.60
C ALA A 179 11.63 21.09 21.58
N LYS A 180 11.08 22.18 22.10
CA LYS A 180 9.89 22.90 21.60
C LYS A 180 8.60 22.08 21.52
N SER A 181 7.82 22.20 22.60
CA SER A 181 6.40 21.90 22.67
C SER A 181 5.62 22.49 21.48
N ARG A 182 5.32 21.66 20.48
CA ARG A 182 4.17 21.92 19.60
C ARG A 182 2.93 21.79 20.47
N LYS A 183 2.20 22.89 20.62
CA LYS A 183 0.92 22.96 21.32
C LYS A 183 0.01 21.87 20.74
N SER A 184 -0.17 20.78 21.49
CA SER A 184 -1.23 19.83 21.22
C SER A 184 -2.54 20.59 21.38
N SER A 185 -3.30 20.67 20.29
CA SER A 185 -4.68 21.11 20.32
C SER A 185 -5.39 20.41 21.47
N LYS A 186 -6.00 21.17 22.38
CA LYS A 186 -6.87 20.68 23.46
C LYS A 186 -7.75 19.56 22.88
N ALA A 187 -7.39 18.31 23.17
CA ALA A 187 -8.20 17.18 22.81
C ALA A 187 -9.49 17.34 23.61
N SER A 188 -10.59 17.63 22.91
CA SER A 188 -11.93 17.52 23.48
C SER A 188 -11.99 16.22 24.28
N THR A 189 -12.37 16.31 25.55
CA THR A 189 -12.63 15.18 26.43
C THR A 189 -13.84 14.44 25.88
N ALA A 190 -13.64 13.68 24.82
CA ALA A 190 -14.65 12.81 24.27
C ALA A 190 -15.03 11.79 25.35
N ASP A 191 -16.33 11.68 25.60
CA ASP A 191 -16.89 10.78 26.59
C ASP A 191 -16.65 9.34 26.12
N LEU A 192 -15.98 8.52 26.96
CA LEU A 192 -15.68 7.12 26.65
C LEU A 192 -16.94 6.35 26.26
N ARG A 193 -18.09 6.71 26.86
CA ARG A 193 -19.39 6.07 26.65
C ARG A 193 -19.90 6.14 25.21
N LEU A 194 -19.44 7.12 24.43
CA LEU A 194 -19.84 7.23 23.04
C LEU A 194 -19.09 6.23 22.15
N VAL A 195 -17.94 5.72 22.63
CA VAL A 195 -17.02 4.90 21.86
C VAL A 195 -17.11 3.42 22.23
N VAL A 196 -17.32 3.12 23.52
CA VAL A 196 -17.31 1.74 24.05
C VAL A 196 -18.70 1.26 24.45
N GLN A 197 -18.88 -0.06 24.46
CA GLN A 197 -20.12 -0.73 24.84
C GLN A 197 -19.88 -1.70 26.01
N VAL A 198 -20.93 -2.00 26.77
CA VAL A 198 -20.87 -3.04 27.81
C VAL A 198 -20.47 -4.38 27.19
N GLY A 199 -19.48 -5.02 27.80
CA GLY A 199 -18.90 -6.27 27.32
C GLY A 199 -17.72 -6.09 26.36
N ASP A 200 -17.38 -4.88 25.91
CA ASP A 200 -16.15 -4.62 25.17
C ASP A 200 -14.91 -4.90 26.04
N ILE A 201 -13.82 -5.34 25.42
CA ILE A 201 -12.50 -5.41 26.06
C ILE A 201 -11.64 -4.27 25.55
N ILE A 202 -11.10 -3.47 26.46
CA ILE A 202 -10.11 -2.44 26.17
C ILE A 202 -8.74 -3.01 26.49
N SER A 203 -7.92 -3.21 25.46
CA SER A 203 -6.52 -3.63 25.59
C SER A 203 -5.63 -2.41 25.65
N TYR A 204 -4.85 -2.30 26.72
CA TYR A 204 -3.83 -1.29 26.94
C TYR A 204 -2.45 -1.86 26.64
N ARG A 205 -1.64 -1.12 25.89
CA ARG A 205 -0.24 -1.45 25.61
C ARG A 205 0.60 -0.19 25.58
N HIS A 206 1.57 -0.07 26.48
CA HIS A 206 2.48 1.07 26.53
C HIS A 206 3.87 0.64 26.97
N ASN A 207 4.89 1.02 26.19
CA ASN A 207 6.30 0.86 26.55
C ASN A 207 6.84 2.11 27.28
N PHE A 208 7.28 1.93 28.53
CA PHE A 208 7.90 2.97 29.35
C PHE A 208 9.42 2.86 29.23
N ALA A 209 9.99 3.44 28.16
CA ALA A 209 11.42 3.34 27.87
C ALA A 209 12.34 3.81 29.02
N ALA A 210 11.90 4.78 29.82
CA ALA A 210 12.67 5.26 30.97
C ALA A 210 12.95 4.15 32.01
N ASN A 211 12.09 3.15 32.11
CA ASN A 211 12.23 2.02 33.03
C ASN A 211 12.43 0.68 32.29
N ASN A 212 12.43 0.67 30.95
CA ASN A 212 12.39 -0.54 30.13
C ASN A 212 11.25 -1.50 30.54
N VAL A 213 10.06 -0.95 30.82
CA VAL A 213 8.88 -1.73 31.22
C VAL A 213 7.81 -1.62 30.16
N LEU A 214 7.42 -2.76 29.58
CA LEU A 214 6.22 -2.89 28.78
C LEU A 214 5.05 -3.30 29.68
N VAL A 215 4.01 -2.45 29.72
CA VAL A 215 2.76 -2.74 30.42
C VAL A 215 1.70 -3.11 29.38
N GLU A 216 1.14 -4.31 29.51
CA GLU A 216 0.05 -4.82 28.70
C GLU A 216 -1.07 -5.31 29.61
N LYS A 217 -2.28 -4.79 29.43
CA LYS A 217 -3.43 -5.07 30.30
C LYS A 217 -4.74 -5.09 29.55
N ASP A 218 -5.55 -6.09 29.82
CA ASP A 218 -6.92 -6.20 29.36
C ASP A 218 -7.91 -5.75 30.42
N VAL A 219 -8.92 -5.02 29.95
CA VAL A 219 -9.91 -4.39 30.80
C VAL A 219 -11.30 -4.65 30.22
N LEU A 220 -12.22 -5.18 31.03
CA LEU A 220 -13.60 -5.43 30.61
C LEU A 220 -14.47 -4.23 30.95
N VAL A 221 -15.25 -3.73 30.00
CA VAL A 221 -16.31 -2.75 30.27
C VAL A 221 -17.50 -3.49 30.89
N HIS A 222 -17.72 -3.33 32.19
CA HIS A 222 -18.74 -4.07 32.93
C HIS A 222 -20.09 -3.34 32.94
N SER A 223 -20.08 -2.04 33.18
CA SER A 223 -21.29 -1.20 33.14
C SER A 223 -20.98 0.21 32.64
N ILE A 224 -22.00 0.86 32.13
CA ILE A 224 -21.98 2.28 31.79
C ILE A 224 -22.93 2.97 32.77
N ASN A 225 -22.39 3.82 33.64
CA ASN A 225 -23.16 4.46 34.71
C ASN A 225 -24.05 5.59 34.15
N THR A 226 -24.73 6.36 35.00
CA THR A 226 -25.53 7.53 34.57
C THR A 226 -24.71 8.84 34.54
N ASP A 227 -23.62 8.91 35.31
CA ASP A 227 -22.81 10.10 35.66
C ASP A 227 -21.61 10.44 34.73
N ARG A 228 -21.62 10.04 33.47
CA ARG A 228 -20.49 10.03 32.52
C ARG A 228 -19.25 9.16 32.85
N SER A 229 -19.27 8.29 33.87
CA SER A 229 -18.27 7.21 34.08
C SER A 229 -18.63 5.84 33.46
N ILE A 230 -17.66 4.98 33.24
CA ILE A 230 -17.85 3.54 32.98
C ILE A 230 -17.18 2.75 34.09
N THR A 231 -17.79 1.65 34.54
CA THR A 231 -17.16 0.72 35.47
C THR A 231 -16.44 -0.34 34.68
N VAL A 232 -15.14 -0.49 34.95
CA VAL A 232 -14.30 -1.47 34.30
C VAL A 232 -13.74 -2.49 35.27
N LEU A 233 -13.56 -3.73 34.81
CA LEU A 233 -12.97 -4.83 35.58
C LEU A 233 -11.59 -5.21 35.02
N MET A 234 -10.61 -5.37 35.89
CA MET A 234 -9.30 -5.93 35.54
C MET A 234 -8.63 -6.63 36.71
N GLU A 235 -7.62 -7.42 36.43
CA GLU A 235 -6.84 -8.13 37.43
C GLU A 235 -5.68 -7.27 37.95
N SER A 236 -5.49 -7.24 39.27
CA SER A 236 -4.33 -6.58 39.91
C SER A 236 -3.00 -7.30 39.58
N GLY A 237 -1.87 -6.59 39.67
CA GLY A 237 -0.54 -7.14 39.41
C GLY A 237 -0.20 -7.13 37.91
N THR A 238 0.62 -8.06 37.42
CA THR A 238 1.17 -8.02 36.05
C THR A 238 0.41 -8.90 35.04
N VAL A 239 -0.70 -9.52 35.44
CA VAL A 239 -1.46 -10.42 34.57
C VAL A 239 -2.08 -9.63 33.41
N GLN A 240 -1.70 -9.99 32.19
CA GLN A 240 -2.14 -9.27 30.99
C GLN A 240 -3.60 -9.52 30.64
N HIS A 241 -4.01 -10.79 30.65
CA HIS A 241 -5.32 -11.23 30.14
C HIS A 241 -6.34 -11.39 31.26
N LEU A 242 -7.59 -11.11 30.94
CA LEU A 242 -8.70 -11.38 31.86
C LEU A 242 -8.95 -12.89 31.97
N PRO A 243 -9.33 -13.39 33.16
CA PRO A 243 -9.76 -14.77 33.32
C PRO A 243 -10.91 -15.16 32.40
N GLN A 244 -10.90 -16.40 31.92
CA GLN A 244 -11.88 -16.89 30.94
C GLN A 244 -13.34 -16.79 31.42
N TYR A 245 -13.58 -16.90 32.73
CA TYR A 245 -14.93 -16.77 33.30
C TYR A 245 -15.51 -15.36 33.20
N LEU A 246 -14.69 -14.32 32.99
CA LEU A 246 -15.17 -12.96 32.69
C LEU A 246 -15.43 -12.74 31.20
N LEU A 247 -14.97 -13.65 30.35
CA LEU A 247 -15.06 -13.50 28.90
C LEU A 247 -16.41 -13.98 28.34
N ILE A 248 -17.24 -14.65 29.15
CA ILE A 248 -18.59 -15.13 28.80
C ILE A 248 -19.63 -13.99 28.82
N PRO A 249 -20.77 -14.10 28.11
CA PRO A 249 -21.89 -13.18 28.26
C PRO A 249 -22.48 -13.26 29.67
N GLY A 250 -22.74 -12.11 30.31
CA GLY A 250 -23.27 -12.07 31.68
C GLY A 250 -22.30 -12.65 32.70
N PRO A 251 -21.07 -12.10 32.83
CA PRO A 251 -20.08 -12.63 33.76
C PRO A 251 -20.63 -12.59 35.20
N PRO A 252 -20.27 -13.56 36.05
CA PRO A 252 -20.60 -13.51 37.47
C PRO A 252 -19.91 -12.32 38.14
N ASP A 253 -20.37 -11.99 39.35
CA ASP A 253 -19.75 -10.91 40.14
C ASP A 253 -18.24 -11.15 40.30
N PRO A 254 -17.42 -10.08 40.17
CA PRO A 254 -15.97 -10.20 40.21
C PRO A 254 -15.52 -10.71 41.58
N VAL A 255 -14.69 -11.75 41.56
CA VAL A 255 -14.03 -12.29 42.75
C VAL A 255 -12.58 -11.79 42.78
N PRO A 256 -12.00 -11.48 43.94
CA PRO A 256 -10.56 -11.18 44.04
C PRO A 256 -9.72 -12.25 43.31
N PRO A 257 -8.68 -11.87 42.54
CA PRO A 257 -8.00 -10.57 42.52
C PRO A 257 -8.56 -9.53 41.53
N ILE A 258 -9.75 -9.74 40.97
CA ILE A 258 -10.38 -8.77 40.06
C ILE A 258 -10.84 -7.53 40.82
N GLN A 259 -10.48 -6.36 40.30
CA GLN A 259 -10.86 -5.07 40.85
C GLN A 259 -11.71 -4.30 39.85
N GLY A 260 -12.76 -3.66 40.37
CA GLY A 260 -13.58 -2.71 39.64
C GLY A 260 -13.12 -1.28 39.87
N MET A 261 -13.16 -0.45 38.83
CA MET A 261 -12.98 1.00 38.99
C MET A 261 -13.90 1.78 38.05
N ASP A 262 -14.32 2.95 38.53
CA ASP A 262 -15.12 3.90 37.74
C ASP A 262 -14.20 4.90 37.05
N VAL A 263 -14.29 4.98 35.73
CA VAL A 263 -13.44 5.84 34.89
C VAL A 263 -14.29 6.73 34.01
N SER A 264 -14.05 8.04 34.04
CA SER A 264 -14.74 9.03 33.21
C SER A 264 -13.89 9.55 32.05
N SER A 265 -12.60 9.20 32.01
CA SER A 265 -11.69 9.61 30.94
C SER A 265 -10.61 8.55 30.66
N PRO A 266 -10.03 8.51 29.45
CA PRO A 266 -8.94 7.57 29.15
C PRO A 266 -7.69 7.78 30.00
N GLY A 267 -7.43 9.04 30.42
CA GLY A 267 -6.29 9.32 31.31
C GLY A 267 -6.48 8.75 32.72
N MET A 268 -7.72 8.78 33.24
CA MET A 268 -8.05 8.08 34.48
C MET A 268 -7.90 6.57 34.33
N LEU A 269 -8.35 6.01 33.21
CA LEU A 269 -8.19 4.58 32.92
C LEU A 269 -6.71 4.18 32.86
N GLU A 270 -5.86 4.93 32.13
CA GLU A 270 -4.42 4.67 32.07
C GLU A 270 -3.78 4.74 33.45
N THR A 271 -4.12 5.77 34.24
CA THR A 271 -3.61 5.94 35.61
C THR A 271 -4.02 4.77 36.51
N GLY A 272 -5.28 4.35 36.44
CA GLY A 272 -5.80 3.22 37.23
C GLY A 272 -5.15 1.89 36.85
N ILE A 273 -4.95 1.64 35.55
CA ILE A 273 -4.23 0.45 35.07
C ILE A 273 -2.80 0.41 35.63
N LEU A 274 -2.09 1.54 35.59
CA LEU A 274 -0.71 1.63 36.06
C LEU A 274 -0.59 1.56 37.58
N ASP A 275 -1.59 2.07 38.32
CA ASP A 275 -1.68 1.92 39.77
C ASP A 275 -1.87 0.45 40.17
N LEU A 276 -2.72 -0.29 39.45
CA LEU A 276 -2.97 -1.72 39.71
C LEU A 276 -1.85 -2.64 39.23
N ASP A 277 -1.13 -2.27 38.17
CA ASP A 277 0.04 -3.03 37.68
C ASP A 277 1.25 -2.85 38.61
N GLY A 278 1.43 -1.64 39.17
CA GLY A 278 2.42 -1.36 40.21
C GLY A 278 3.88 -1.24 39.74
N ARG A 279 4.21 -1.60 38.49
CA ARG A 279 5.58 -1.49 37.97
C ARG A 279 6.01 -0.08 37.58
N VAL A 280 5.06 0.86 37.44
CA VAL A 280 5.33 2.23 36.98
C VAL A 280 4.89 3.27 38.02
N GLU A 281 5.89 3.90 38.64
CA GLU A 281 5.71 5.02 39.58
C GLU A 281 4.95 6.19 38.95
N ARG A 282 4.08 6.84 39.71
CA ARG A 282 3.27 7.99 39.26
C ARG A 282 4.10 9.12 38.65
N ALA A 283 5.28 9.40 39.21
CA ALA A 283 6.17 10.46 38.73
C ALA A 283 6.78 10.18 37.34
N LYS A 284 6.81 8.92 36.90
CA LYS A 284 7.40 8.49 35.63
C LYS A 284 6.36 8.24 34.53
N ARG A 285 5.09 8.54 34.80
CA ARG A 285 4.01 8.35 33.84
C ARG A 285 4.05 9.46 32.78
N PRO A 286 3.89 9.13 31.50
CA PRO A 286 3.91 10.11 30.44
C PRO A 286 2.67 11.00 30.52
N ASN A 287 2.83 12.30 30.30
CA ASN A 287 1.71 13.24 30.09
C ASN A 287 1.17 13.16 28.65
N GLY A 288 1.11 11.94 28.12
CA GLY A 288 0.82 11.65 26.71
C GLY A 288 -0.67 11.65 26.38
N ASN A 289 -0.98 11.39 25.10
CA ASN A 289 -2.35 11.21 24.64
C ASN A 289 -2.80 9.76 24.85
N ALA A 290 -3.35 9.47 26.03
CA ALA A 290 -3.83 8.15 26.44
C ALA A 290 -4.73 7.45 25.39
N TRP A 291 -5.49 8.22 24.59
CA TRP A 291 -6.35 7.69 23.52
C TRP A 291 -5.64 6.77 22.51
N LYS A 292 -4.33 6.96 22.30
CA LYS A 292 -3.55 6.16 21.35
C LYS A 292 -3.08 4.81 21.93
N ALA A 293 -3.06 4.66 23.25
CA ALA A 293 -2.56 3.46 23.92
C ALA A 293 -3.61 2.34 24.07
N PHE A 294 -4.87 2.63 23.71
CA PHE A 294 -6.00 1.73 23.91
C PHE A 294 -6.56 1.21 22.59
N THR A 295 -6.76 -0.11 22.52
CA THR A 295 -7.43 -0.81 21.43
C THR A 295 -8.70 -1.47 21.94
N VAL A 296 -9.82 -1.24 21.27
CA VAL A 296 -11.12 -1.82 21.64
C VAL A 296 -11.36 -3.11 20.87
N TYR A 297 -11.77 -4.15 21.59
CA TYR A 297 -12.19 -5.44 21.06
C TYR A 297 -13.68 -5.63 21.36
N ARG A 298 -14.48 -5.83 20.32
CA ARG A 298 -15.94 -5.97 20.41
C ARG A 298 -16.38 -7.38 20.05
N ARG A 299 -17.40 -7.89 20.74
CA ARG A 299 -17.97 -9.21 20.44
C ARG A 299 -18.74 -9.13 19.11
N ARG A 300 -18.61 -10.17 18.28
CA ARG A 300 -19.49 -10.41 17.13
C ARG A 300 -20.35 -11.63 17.43
N ASP A 301 -21.57 -11.63 16.93
CA ASP A 301 -22.55 -12.70 17.16
C ASP A 301 -22.08 -14.05 16.62
N ASP A 302 -21.23 -14.05 15.58
CA ASP A 302 -20.78 -15.25 14.88
C ASP A 302 -19.38 -15.76 15.28
N SER A 303 -18.76 -15.17 16.31
CA SER A 303 -17.35 -15.49 16.61
C SER A 303 -17.21 -16.64 17.61
N TRP A 304 -16.45 -17.65 17.20
CA TRP A 304 -16.07 -18.79 18.02
C TRP A 304 -15.13 -18.35 19.17
N ILE A 305 -15.29 -18.95 20.35
CA ILE A 305 -14.61 -18.60 21.61
C ILE A 305 -13.20 -19.20 21.64
N ASP A 306 -12.33 -18.86 20.69
CA ASP A 306 -11.00 -19.47 20.59
C ASP A 306 -9.84 -18.46 20.69
N ASN A 307 -10.06 -17.34 21.38
CA ASN A 307 -8.99 -16.39 21.66
C ASN A 307 -9.01 -15.88 23.11
N ASN A 308 -7.87 -15.36 23.58
CA ASN A 308 -7.71 -14.76 24.91
C ASN A 308 -8.62 -13.53 25.16
N LYS A 309 -9.44 -13.13 24.16
CA LYS A 309 -10.44 -12.04 24.25
C LYS A 309 -11.88 -12.56 24.20
N GLY A 310 -12.10 -13.88 24.24
CA GLY A 310 -13.42 -14.50 24.23
C GLY A 310 -14.19 -14.32 22.92
N GLY A 311 -13.53 -14.53 21.78
CA GLY A 311 -14.10 -14.38 20.44
C GLY A 311 -14.31 -12.91 20.00
N ARG A 312 -13.78 -11.94 20.74
CA ARG A 312 -13.91 -10.53 20.34
C ARG A 312 -12.94 -10.18 19.21
N GLN A 313 -13.39 -9.33 18.31
CA GLN A 313 -12.60 -8.83 17.17
C GLN A 313 -12.14 -7.39 17.44
N GLN A 314 -10.98 -7.05 16.90
CA GLN A 314 -10.41 -5.70 17.02
C GLN A 314 -11.28 -4.70 16.26
N SER A 315 -11.86 -3.74 16.97
CA SER A 315 -12.69 -2.68 16.37
C SER A 315 -11.86 -1.46 15.95
N GLY A 316 -10.73 -1.20 16.62
CA GLY A 316 -9.86 -0.05 16.36
C GLY A 316 -9.28 0.55 17.66
N THR A 317 -8.45 1.58 17.54
CA THR A 317 -7.97 2.31 18.72
C THR A 317 -9.02 3.33 19.18
N LEU A 318 -9.05 3.66 20.47
CA LEU A 318 -9.96 4.69 20.99
C LEU A 318 -9.76 6.03 20.24
N HIS A 319 -8.53 6.33 19.83
CA HIS A 319 -8.22 7.51 19.02
C HIS A 319 -8.93 7.55 17.66
N TYR A 320 -9.07 6.41 16.98
CA TYR A 320 -9.78 6.34 15.70
C TYR A 320 -11.29 6.29 15.90
N LEU A 321 -11.77 5.51 16.87
CA LEU A 321 -13.20 5.33 17.11
C LEU A 321 -13.90 6.60 17.61
N ARG A 322 -13.18 7.51 18.29
CA ARG A 322 -13.76 8.81 18.66
C ARG A 322 -14.04 9.71 17.44
N SER A 323 -13.29 9.53 16.35
CA SER A 323 -13.40 10.36 15.14
C SER A 323 -14.59 9.96 14.27
N THR A 324 -15.15 8.76 14.47
CA THR A 324 -16.30 8.25 13.71
C THR A 324 -17.66 8.67 14.30
N ILE A 325 -17.66 9.43 15.40
CA ILE A 325 -18.87 9.84 16.14
C ILE A 325 -19.38 11.23 15.70
N HIS A 326 -18.64 11.90 14.82
CA HIS A 326 -19.01 13.20 14.22
C HIS A 326 -19.62 13.04 12.84
#